data_AF-A0A8J4YT90-F1
#
_entry.id   AF-A0A8J4YT90-F1
#
_cell.length_a   1.000
_cell.length_b   1.000
_cell.length_c   1.000
_cell.angle_alpha   90.00
_cell.angle_beta   90.00
_cell.angle_gamma   90.00
#
_symmetry.space_group_name_H-M   'P 1'
#
loop_
_entity.id
_entity.type
_entity.pdbx_description
1 polymer ?
#
loop_
_entity_poly.entity_id
_entity_poly.type
_entity_poly.pdbx_seq_one_letter_code
_entity_poly.pdbx_strand_id
1 'polypeptide(L)'
;MFCAKKGQIESGQLPPCEDSLMQHTLRANYQAAIWRRSLENLPDVPAPSAGHGWELDDGGSLKIRWMAGLPAPDVVLNLISCTCRRTCRPSDCSCILNGLKCTVVCKLQGCSNMVQDDAIVAQDANDSDGDSDD
;
A
#
# COMPACT_ATOMS: atom_id res chain seq x y z
N MET A 1 -1.81 -15.26 4.09
CA MET A 1 -1.43 -15.17 2.67
C MET A 1 -2.63 -15.61 1.84
N PHE A 2 -3.27 -14.71 1.10
CA PHE A 2 -4.41 -15.06 0.23
C PHE A 2 -3.88 -15.72 -1.04
N CYS A 3 -3.87 -17.05 -1.07
CA CYS A 3 -3.41 -17.81 -2.23
C CYS A 3 -4.55 -17.99 -3.23
N ALA A 4 -4.54 -17.21 -4.32
CA ALA A 4 -5.46 -17.42 -5.42
C ALA A 4 -5.00 -18.55 -6.32
N LYS A 5 -5.84 -19.59 -6.45
CA LYS A 5 -5.52 -20.82 -7.18
C LYS A 5 -5.35 -20.63 -8.71
N LYS A 6 -5.59 -19.44 -9.28
CA LYS A 6 -5.54 -19.21 -10.74
C LYS A 6 -5.07 -17.81 -11.20
N GLY A 7 -4.46 -17.01 -10.33
CA GLY A 7 -3.95 -15.67 -10.71
C GLY A 7 -5.02 -14.63 -11.09
N GLN A 8 -6.31 -14.99 -11.03
CA GLN A 8 -7.44 -14.06 -11.08
C GLN A 8 -7.88 -13.79 -9.65
N ILE A 9 -7.36 -12.73 -9.04
CA ILE A 9 -7.94 -12.14 -7.84
C ILE A 9 -8.71 -10.92 -8.31
N GLU A 10 -10.02 -10.92 -8.12
CA GLU A 10 -10.76 -9.67 -8.22
C GLU A 10 -10.37 -8.79 -7.04
N SER A 11 -10.00 -7.53 -7.31
CA SER A 11 -9.49 -6.61 -6.28
C SER A 11 -10.44 -6.50 -5.06
N GLY A 12 -11.75 -6.60 -5.28
CA GLY A 12 -12.75 -6.59 -4.21
C GLY A 12 -12.75 -7.80 -3.26
N GLN A 13 -11.99 -8.86 -3.57
CA GLN A 13 -11.79 -10.02 -2.69
C GLN A 13 -10.57 -9.86 -1.78
N LEU A 14 -9.72 -8.87 -2.04
CA LEU A 14 -8.63 -8.53 -1.15
C LEU A 14 -9.18 -7.83 0.08
N PRO A 15 -8.64 -8.09 1.29
CA PRO A 15 -8.92 -7.22 2.42
C PRO A 15 -8.54 -5.78 2.07
N PRO A 16 -9.23 -4.78 2.65
CA PRO A 16 -8.84 -3.38 2.48
C PRO A 16 -7.38 -3.21 2.91
N CYS A 17 -6.63 -2.39 2.16
CA CYS A 17 -5.30 -1.99 2.59
C CYS A 17 -5.39 -1.14 3.87
N GLU A 18 -4.28 -1.06 4.60
CA GLU A 18 -4.18 -0.30 5.85
C GLU A 18 -4.70 1.13 5.71
N ASP A 19 -4.30 1.82 4.63
CA ASP A 19 -4.73 3.18 4.36
C ASP A 19 -6.24 3.28 4.09
N SER A 20 -6.83 2.35 3.34
CA SER A 20 -8.28 2.32 3.12
C SER A 20 -9.06 2.08 4.41
N LEU A 21 -8.55 1.19 5.27
CA LEU A 21 -9.11 0.96 6.60
C LEU A 21 -9.01 2.20 7.49
N MET A 22 -7.88 2.91 7.43
CA MET A 22 -7.69 4.17 8.15
C MET A 22 -8.71 5.22 7.70
N GLN A 23 -8.87 5.44 6.38
CA GLN A 23 -9.87 6.38 5.86
C GLN A 23 -11.30 6.00 6.29
N HIS A 24 -11.64 4.71 6.30
CA HIS A 24 -12.92 4.24 6.80
C HIS A 24 -13.11 4.53 8.29
N THR A 25 -12.08 4.28 9.09
CA THR A 25 -12.11 4.52 10.55
C THR A 25 -12.29 6.00 10.87
N LEU A 26 -11.63 6.89 10.12
CA LEU A 26 -11.80 8.34 10.26
C LEU A 26 -13.25 8.77 10.01
N ARG A 27 -13.88 8.23 8.96
CA ARG A 27 -15.29 8.53 8.66
C ARG A 27 -16.24 8.03 9.74
N ALA A 28 -16.05 6.79 10.19
CA ALA A 28 -16.86 6.21 11.25
C ALA A 28 -16.71 6.98 12.58
N ASN A 29 -15.47 7.38 12.92
CA ASN A 29 -15.18 8.20 14.09
C ASN A 29 -15.88 9.56 14.02
N TYR A 30 -15.81 10.23 12.86
CA TYR A 30 -16.47 11.52 12.64
C TYR A 30 -17.99 11.41 12.80
N GLN A 31 -18.61 10.39 12.19
CA GLN A 31 -20.05 10.13 12.34
C GLN A 31 -20.44 9.87 13.81
N ALA A 32 -19.69 9.02 14.51
CA ALA A 32 -19.92 8.74 15.92
C ALA A 32 -19.75 10.00 16.79
N ALA A 33 -18.81 10.88 16.47
CA ALA A 33 -18.60 12.14 17.18
C ALA A 33 -19.78 13.12 16.99
N ILE A 34 -20.41 13.14 15.82
CA ILE A 34 -21.65 13.90 15.59
C ILE A 34 -22.81 13.29 16.40
N TRP A 35 -23.01 11.98 16.32
CA TRP A 35 -24.11 11.31 17.01
C TRP A 35 -24.03 11.44 18.53
N ARG A 36 -22.83 11.40 19.09
CA ARG A 36 -22.58 11.64 20.52
C ARG A 36 -23.08 13.02 20.97
N ARG A 37 -23.12 14.00 20.06
CA ARG A 37 -23.56 15.38 20.30
C ARG A 37 -24.97 15.65 19.78
N SER A 38 -25.78 14.61 19.59
CA SER A 38 -27.15 14.73 19.05
C SER A 38 -28.10 15.61 19.86
N LEU A 39 -27.79 15.86 21.15
CA LEU A 39 -28.58 16.72 22.02
C LEU A 39 -28.06 18.17 22.06
N GLU A 40 -26.88 18.44 21.51
CA GLU A 40 -26.33 19.78 21.41
C GLU A 40 -27.01 20.51 20.25
N ASN A 41 -27.53 21.71 20.50
CA ASN A 41 -28.07 22.53 19.44
C ASN A 41 -26.91 23.21 18.70
N LEU A 42 -26.83 23.01 17.37
CA LEU A 42 -25.75 23.53 16.51
C LEU A 42 -24.35 23.20 17.06
N PRO A 43 -23.98 21.92 17.18
CA PRO A 43 -22.66 21.54 17.65
C PRO A 43 -21.59 22.10 16.71
N ASP A 44 -20.47 22.55 17.28
CA ASP A 44 -19.31 22.92 16.49
C ASP A 44 -18.65 21.64 15.93
N VAL A 45 -18.72 21.48 14.61
CA VAL A 45 -18.25 20.30 13.90
C VAL A 45 -17.30 20.75 12.80
N PRO A 46 -16.04 20.23 12.78
CA PRO A 46 -15.10 20.55 11.71
C PRO A 46 -15.62 20.05 10.36
N ALA A 47 -15.20 20.68 9.26
CA ALA A 47 -15.60 20.25 7.93
C ALA A 47 -15.17 18.79 7.67
N PRO A 48 -16.02 17.94 7.05
CA PRO A 48 -15.65 16.55 6.78
C PRO A 48 -14.37 16.38 5.93
N SER A 49 -14.07 17.36 5.07
CA SER A 49 -12.86 17.40 4.24
C SER A 49 -11.58 17.76 5.01
N ALA A 50 -11.69 18.20 6.27
CA ALA A 50 -10.55 18.55 7.13
C ALA A 50 -9.91 17.31 7.77
N GLY A 51 -9.67 16.26 6.98
CA GLY A 51 -8.97 15.04 7.44
C GLY A 51 -9.87 13.95 8.02
N HIS A 52 -11.19 13.99 7.80
CA HIS A 52 -12.11 12.99 8.32
C HIS A 52 -12.49 11.88 7.33
N GLY A 53 -11.67 11.67 6.29
CA GLY A 53 -11.87 10.61 5.30
C GLY A 53 -12.83 10.96 4.16
N TRP A 54 -13.12 12.26 4.01
CA TRP A 54 -13.73 12.84 2.81
C TRP A 54 -12.80 13.89 2.19
N GLU A 55 -13.08 14.22 0.95
CA GLU A 55 -12.45 15.31 0.21
C GLU A 55 -13.48 16.00 -0.68
N LEU A 56 -13.16 17.19 -1.18
CA LEU A 56 -14.00 17.87 -2.16
C LEU A 56 -13.60 17.44 -3.57
N ASP A 57 -14.57 17.26 -4.45
CA ASP A 57 -14.31 17.17 -5.89
C ASP A 57 -14.12 18.56 -6.52
N ASP A 58 -13.81 18.58 -7.81
CA ASP A 58 -13.58 19.81 -8.57
C ASP A 58 -14.81 20.73 -8.60
N GLY A 59 -16.00 20.18 -8.36
CA GLY A 59 -17.26 20.91 -8.24
C GLY A 59 -17.58 21.36 -6.82
N GLY A 60 -16.71 21.12 -5.85
CA GLY A 60 -16.92 21.45 -4.44
C GLY A 60 -17.90 20.52 -3.72
N SER A 61 -18.28 19.40 -4.33
CA SER A 61 -19.13 18.39 -3.69
C SER A 61 -18.29 17.42 -2.86
N LEU A 62 -18.86 16.94 -1.75
CA LEU A 62 -18.18 16.01 -0.87
C LEU A 62 -18.12 14.62 -1.50
N LYS A 63 -16.91 14.06 -1.64
CA LYS A 63 -16.68 12.68 -2.06
C LYS A 63 -15.89 11.91 -1.00
N ILE A 64 -16.04 10.59 -1.01
CA ILE A 64 -15.28 9.71 -0.12
C ILE A 64 -13.82 9.71 -0.57
N ARG A 65 -12.91 9.96 0.38
CA ARG A 65 -11.50 9.67 0.20
C ARG A 65 -11.29 8.19 0.50
N TRP A 66 -11.11 7.40 -0.55
CA TRP A 66 -10.98 5.94 -0.41
C TRP A 66 -9.62 5.51 0.12
N MET A 67 -8.58 6.22 -0.30
CA MET A 67 -7.17 6.04 0.07
C MET A 67 -6.48 7.41 -0.06
N ALA A 68 -5.43 7.63 0.72
CA ALA A 68 -4.50 8.75 0.60
C ALA A 68 -3.21 8.37 -0.13
N GLY A 69 -2.85 7.08 -0.15
CA GLY A 69 -1.64 6.54 -0.77
C GLY A 69 -1.92 5.66 -2.00
N LEU A 70 -0.87 4.99 -2.48
CA LEU A 70 -0.97 4.03 -3.55
C LEU A 70 -1.74 2.77 -3.10
N PRO A 71 -2.51 2.12 -3.99
CA PRO A 71 -3.27 0.91 -3.67
C PRO A 71 -2.40 -0.26 -3.19
N ALA A 72 -1.11 -0.26 -3.54
CA ALA A 72 -0.10 -1.19 -3.07
C ALA A 72 1.27 -0.52 -3.10
N PRO A 73 2.29 -1.05 -2.40
CA PRO A 73 3.66 -0.55 -2.49
C PRO A 73 4.19 -0.60 -3.93
N ASP A 74 5.03 0.36 -4.30
CA ASP A 74 5.61 0.47 -5.65
C ASP A 74 6.26 -0.83 -6.12
N VAL A 75 6.96 -1.53 -5.23
CA VAL A 75 7.59 -2.82 -5.56
C VAL A 75 6.59 -3.89 -5.96
N VAL A 76 5.39 -3.88 -5.37
CA VAL A 76 4.31 -4.84 -5.67
C VAL A 76 3.59 -4.45 -6.96
N LEU A 77 3.36 -3.15 -7.18
CA LEU A 77 2.79 -2.64 -8.44
C LEU A 77 3.71 -2.93 -9.63
N ASN A 78 5.02 -2.89 -9.41
CA ASN A 78 6.04 -3.19 -10.41
C ASN A 78 6.46 -4.66 -10.46
N LEU A 79 5.79 -5.56 -9.73
CA LEU A 79 6.17 -6.98 -9.68
C LEU A 79 5.74 -7.73 -10.95
N ILE A 80 6.34 -7.39 -12.07
CA ILE A 80 6.20 -8.10 -13.34
C ILE A 80 7.07 -9.35 -13.25
N SER A 81 6.46 -10.53 -13.17
CA SER A 81 7.18 -11.80 -13.28
C SER A 81 7.22 -12.26 -14.74
N CYS A 82 8.41 -12.42 -15.31
CA CYS A 82 8.52 -13.06 -16.61
C CYS A 82 8.26 -14.58 -16.51
N THR A 83 7.75 -15.15 -17.60
CA THR A 83 7.49 -16.59 -17.73
C THR A 83 8.61 -17.33 -18.48
N CYS A 84 9.74 -16.65 -18.71
CA CYS A 84 10.91 -17.20 -19.37
C CYS A 84 11.37 -18.49 -18.68
N ARG A 85 11.81 -19.49 -19.46
CA ARG A 85 12.19 -20.82 -18.94
C ARG A 85 13.66 -21.18 -19.12
N ARG A 86 14.36 -20.51 -20.03
CA ARG A 86 15.75 -20.83 -20.39
C ARG A 86 16.66 -19.63 -20.23
N THR A 87 16.28 -18.51 -20.84
CA THR A 87 17.08 -17.28 -20.83
C THR A 87 16.14 -16.09 -20.95
N CYS A 88 16.45 -15.00 -20.24
CA CYS A 88 15.74 -13.74 -20.36
C CYS A 88 16.46 -12.87 -21.39
N ARG A 89 15.82 -12.61 -22.54
CA ARG A 89 16.34 -11.76 -23.61
C ARG A 89 15.50 -10.49 -23.74
N PRO A 90 16.08 -9.38 -24.23
CA PRO A 90 15.32 -8.15 -24.45
C PRO A 90 14.10 -8.31 -25.37
N SER A 91 14.10 -9.31 -26.26
CA SER A 91 12.97 -9.60 -27.16
C SER A 91 11.77 -10.27 -26.48
N ASP A 92 12.00 -11.07 -25.43
CA ASP A 92 11.02 -12.05 -24.96
C ASP A 92 10.72 -11.96 -23.45
N CYS A 93 11.52 -11.20 -22.71
CA CYS A 93 11.37 -11.06 -21.26
C CYS A 93 10.60 -9.79 -20.93
N SER A 94 9.40 -9.94 -20.37
CA SER A 94 8.59 -8.82 -19.91
C SER A 94 9.31 -7.96 -18.85
N CYS A 95 10.14 -8.55 -17.99
CA CYS A 95 10.95 -7.77 -17.05
C CYS A 95 11.91 -6.84 -17.78
N ILE A 96 12.70 -7.36 -18.74
CA ILE A 96 13.69 -6.57 -19.48
C ILE A 96 13.00 -5.50 -20.34
N LEU A 97 11.89 -5.84 -21.00
CA LEU A 97 11.12 -4.90 -21.83
C LEU A 97 10.60 -3.71 -21.02
N ASN A 98 10.28 -3.92 -19.75
CA ASN A 98 9.84 -2.87 -18.83
C ASN A 98 11.01 -2.23 -18.05
N GLY A 99 12.26 -2.54 -18.40
CA GLY A 99 13.45 -2.00 -17.73
C GLY A 99 13.68 -2.55 -16.31
N LEU A 100 13.04 -3.66 -15.95
CA LEU A 100 13.11 -4.27 -14.62
C LEU A 100 14.10 -5.44 -14.55
N LYS A 101 14.68 -5.63 -13.37
CA LYS A 101 15.42 -6.85 -13.02
C LYS A 101 14.45 -7.99 -12.73
N CYS A 102 14.83 -9.20 -13.12
CA CYS A 102 14.08 -10.38 -12.72
C CYS A 102 14.18 -10.54 -11.19
N THR A 103 13.09 -10.99 -10.59
CA THR A 103 13.02 -11.31 -9.15
C THR A 103 12.82 -12.80 -8.96
N VAL A 104 12.92 -13.29 -7.72
CA VAL A 104 12.70 -14.70 -7.37
C VAL A 104 11.31 -15.24 -7.76
N VAL A 105 10.35 -14.35 -8.04
CA VAL A 105 9.00 -14.70 -8.52
C VAL A 105 8.99 -15.08 -10.01
N CYS A 106 10.03 -14.72 -10.77
CA CYS A 106 10.18 -15.13 -12.17
C CYS A 106 10.40 -16.64 -12.27
N LYS A 107 9.92 -17.24 -13.37
CA LYS A 107 9.96 -18.71 -13.54
C LYS A 107 11.39 -19.27 -13.71
N LEU A 108 12.30 -18.49 -14.30
CA LEU A 108 13.69 -18.88 -14.50
C LEU A 108 14.53 -18.60 -13.25
N GLN A 109 14.90 -19.67 -12.54
CA GLN A 109 15.86 -19.60 -11.43
C GLN A 109 17.29 -19.40 -11.96
N GLY A 110 18.10 -18.59 -11.28
CA GLY A 110 19.48 -18.27 -11.72
C GLY A 110 19.55 -17.40 -12.98
N CYS A 111 18.50 -16.59 -13.23
CA CYS A 111 18.46 -15.67 -14.37
C CYS A 111 19.61 -14.64 -14.28
N SER A 112 20.30 -14.41 -15.41
CA SER A 112 21.37 -13.40 -15.50
C SER A 112 20.89 -11.96 -15.33
N ASN A 113 19.58 -11.71 -15.41
CA ASN A 113 18.97 -10.41 -15.18
C ASN A 113 18.45 -10.22 -13.74
N MET A 114 18.85 -11.07 -12.78
CA MET A 114 18.53 -10.88 -11.36
C MET A 114 19.42 -9.78 -10.74
N VAL A 115 18.95 -9.17 -9.65
CA VAL A 115 19.79 -8.30 -8.80
C VAL A 115 20.84 -9.19 -8.12
N GLN A 116 22.10 -8.77 -8.13
CA GLN A 116 23.12 -9.40 -7.27
C GLN A 116 22.93 -8.81 -5.86
N ASP A 117 22.86 -9.66 -4.85
CA ASP A 117 22.69 -9.23 -3.45
C ASP A 117 23.88 -8.39 -2.99
N ASP A 118 23.83 -7.09 -3.23
CA ASP A 118 24.61 -6.13 -2.46
C ASP A 118 23.80 -5.87 -1.19
N ALA A 119 24.23 -6.53 -0.11
CA ALA A 119 23.62 -6.57 1.20
C ALA A 119 23.03 -5.21 1.65
N ILE A 120 21.72 -5.18 1.86
CA ILE A 120 21.11 -4.17 2.72
C ILE A 120 21.62 -4.48 4.13
N VAL A 121 22.66 -3.77 4.55
CA VAL A 121 23.11 -3.77 5.93
C VAL A 121 21.96 -3.17 6.73
N ALA A 122 21.22 -4.01 7.45
CA ALA A 122 20.36 -3.55 8.52
C ALA A 122 21.27 -2.79 9.49
N GLN A 123 21.14 -1.47 9.54
CA GLN A 123 21.69 -0.70 10.65
C GLN A 123 20.83 -1.06 11.86
N ASP A 124 21.26 -2.08 12.60
CA ASP A 124 20.74 -2.33 13.93
C ASP A 124 20.97 -1.06 14.75
N ALA A 125 19.87 -0.39 15.10
CA ALA A 125 19.88 0.71 16.05
C ALA A 125 20.42 0.14 17.36
N ASN A 126 21.63 0.56 17.71
CA ASN A 126 22.25 0.25 18.98
C ASN A 126 21.48 1.03 20.07
N ASP A 127 20.45 0.41 20.63
CA ASP A 127 19.78 0.86 21.85
C ASP A 127 20.79 0.76 22.99
N SER A 128 21.43 1.89 23.29
CA SER A 128 22.23 2.03 24.50
C SER A 128 21.31 2.57 25.59
N ASP A 129 20.69 1.67 26.34
CA ASP A 129 20.01 1.98 27.60
C ASP A 129 21.06 2.49 28.61
N GLY A 130 21.15 3.81 28.74
CA GLY A 130 21.92 4.49 29.77
C GLY A 130 21.08 4.66 31.02
N ASP A 131 20.99 3.62 31.84
CA ASP A 131 20.47 3.71 33.21
C ASP A 131 21.49 4.52 34.05
N SER A 132 21.06 5.68 34.55
CA SER A 132 21.84 6.46 35.52
C SER A 132 20.95 6.75 36.72
N ASP A 133 21.12 5.92 37.75
CA ASP A 133 20.70 6.19 39.12
C ASP A 133 21.62 7.26 39.74
N ASP A 134 21.06 8.43 40.06
CA ASP A 134 21.41 9.23 41.26
C ASP A 134 20.24 10.18 41.63
#